data_AF-A0A928I625-F1
#
_entry.id   AF-A0A928I625-F1
#
_cell.length_a   1.000
_cell.length_b   1.000
_cell.length_c   1.000
_cell.angle_alpha   90.00
_cell.angle_beta   90.00
_cell.angle_gamma   90.00
#
_symmetry.space_group_name_H-M   'P 1'
#
loop_
_entity.id
_entity.type
_entity.pdbx_description
1 polymer ?
#
loop_
_entity_poly.entity_id
_entity_poly.type
_entity_poly.pdbx_seq_one_letter_code
_entity_poly.pdbx_strand_id
1 'polypeptide(L)'
;MKKAVSRAFALFLSLVTLFSVSACGGGGDTPVTTDPVTTEAPVTEPPAPTELIIAEDKKSEYTIIYAHDEEYGNNAAFYLHRFFRETLKVNVDFVSDEERPAEKAEAFEIVIGRTDREASKDYRKKIKTGEYIIAANGTSLYIVGRDEEETRAAVEYFIKNMAGSTQGSCSVAADLFFDSGEEVTPVLEWEKNRILLSPGGYVRMTTLKTGELVAAYSNGGIKIATSTDDGKTWKNPVTVTKPAKTPLGDTLTFANANIIQYGDGDIMVAYRAHSPSNTKKNFYTSIRYQISKDGGKSFGEPVIVVEYQRNDTDFKGFWEPHMVILPDGRLAMYYANDCIGPQNADYPYVPSGAYQHIMVHVFDYATETFDKGAIASNGVDHKSRDGMPVVCRLSDGGMVMVIEANWNKDYSFIIQMLFSEDGLKWSDPVTVVQPTKKDHYAGAPYVTLLPDGRLALSCQATQYSGATMGDTNVANSQMNVYISKEPITLANCKDVTTESFDKVLINPLTMGVESRSIWPSMHVHNGYLICAADIGGNMSGATTGIYIRRAAIDSIK
;
A
#
# COMPACT_ATOMS: atom_id res chain seq x y z
N MET A 1 -1.27 -60.14 -26.12
CA MET A 1 -2.64 -60.31 -26.68
C MET A 1 -3.12 -58.93 -27.09
N LYS A 2 -3.10 -58.63 -28.40
CA LYS A 2 -4.28 -58.45 -29.28
C LYS A 2 -5.19 -57.30 -28.83
N LYS A 3 -5.63 -56.32 -29.62
CA LYS A 3 -5.50 -55.83 -31.02
C LYS A 3 -6.31 -54.49 -30.95
N ALA A 4 -5.83 -53.32 -31.38
CA ALA A 4 -5.78 -52.80 -32.77
C ALA A 4 -7.15 -52.49 -33.42
N VAL A 5 -7.13 -51.44 -34.28
CA VAL A 5 -8.00 -51.10 -35.45
C VAL A 5 -8.96 -49.91 -35.18
N SER A 6 -9.09 -48.82 -35.97
CA SER A 6 -8.45 -48.38 -37.24
C SER A 6 -9.01 -47.02 -37.77
N ARG A 7 -8.09 -46.15 -38.23
CA ARG A 7 -7.99 -45.37 -39.52
C ARG A 7 -9.12 -44.48 -40.07
N ALA A 8 -8.72 -43.27 -40.53
CA ALA A 8 -8.57 -42.84 -41.96
C ALA A 8 -7.80 -41.47 -41.99
N PHE A 9 -6.57 -41.31 -42.55
CA PHE A 9 -6.13 -40.99 -43.95
C PHE A 9 -6.83 -39.76 -44.58
N ALA A 10 -6.20 -38.77 -45.27
CA ALA A 10 -4.92 -38.60 -45.99
C ALA A 10 -4.57 -37.08 -46.07
N LEU A 11 -3.34 -36.56 -45.97
CA LEU A 11 -2.18 -36.55 -46.91
C LEU A 11 -2.38 -35.71 -48.19
N PHE A 12 -1.75 -34.52 -48.28
CA PHE A 12 -1.21 -33.96 -49.53
C PHE A 12 -0.09 -32.94 -49.24
N LEU A 13 1.12 -33.27 -49.70
CA LEU A 13 2.27 -32.37 -49.81
C LEU A 13 2.99 -32.73 -51.12
N SER A 14 3.24 -31.76 -52.01
CA SER A 14 4.32 -31.69 -53.01
C SER A 14 4.02 -30.55 -54.00
N LEU A 15 4.84 -29.50 -54.04
CA LEU A 15 5.96 -29.22 -54.98
C LEU A 15 5.53 -28.29 -56.14
N VAL A 16 6.32 -27.23 -56.39
CA VAL A 16 6.96 -26.86 -57.69
C VAL A 16 7.52 -25.42 -57.64
N THR A 17 8.84 -25.36 -57.49
CA THR A 17 9.90 -24.49 -58.08
C THR A 17 9.70 -23.02 -58.51
N LEU A 18 10.65 -22.19 -58.04
CA LEU A 18 11.53 -21.19 -58.70
C LEU A 18 11.13 -20.62 -60.08
N PHE A 19 11.16 -19.28 -60.19
CA PHE A 19 12.05 -18.54 -61.11
C PHE A 19 12.22 -17.08 -60.64
N SER A 20 13.47 -16.65 -60.55
CA SER A 20 13.92 -15.26 -60.41
C SER A 20 14.61 -14.84 -61.70
N VAL A 21 14.31 -13.65 -62.24
CA VAL A 21 15.24 -12.90 -63.11
C VAL A 21 14.94 -11.39 -63.01
N SER A 22 15.96 -10.61 -62.64
CA SER A 22 16.05 -9.16 -62.78
C SER A 22 16.41 -8.76 -64.22
N ALA A 23 15.93 -7.62 -64.72
CA ALA A 23 16.55 -6.95 -65.87
C ALA A 23 16.38 -5.42 -65.81
N CYS A 24 17.47 -4.72 -66.15
CA CYS A 24 17.70 -3.28 -66.06
C CYS A 24 17.17 -2.47 -67.26
N GLY A 25 16.86 -1.18 -67.01
CA GLY A 25 17.48 -0.02 -67.69
C GLY A 25 17.05 0.41 -69.11
N GLY A 26 16.65 1.69 -69.22
CA GLY A 26 17.27 2.64 -70.17
C GLY A 26 16.44 3.21 -71.34
N GLY A 27 16.32 4.55 -71.37
CA GLY A 27 16.07 5.42 -72.56
C GLY A 27 14.59 5.66 -72.90
N GLY A 28 14.11 6.85 -73.28
CA GLY A 28 14.69 8.14 -73.65
C GLY A 28 13.60 8.94 -74.40
N ASP A 29 13.79 10.26 -74.48
CA ASP A 29 13.14 11.24 -75.37
C ASP A 29 11.75 11.82 -75.01
N THR A 30 11.79 13.13 -74.73
CA THR A 30 10.69 14.09 -74.77
C THR A 30 10.31 14.46 -76.21
N PRO A 31 9.04 14.81 -76.45
CA PRO A 31 8.77 16.04 -77.17
C PRO A 31 7.72 16.93 -76.48
N VAL A 32 7.93 18.24 -76.60
CA VAL A 32 7.06 19.33 -76.16
C VAL A 32 5.86 19.46 -77.10
N THR A 33 4.64 19.53 -76.56
CA THR A 33 3.49 20.24 -77.18
C THR A 33 2.48 20.66 -76.10
N THR A 34 1.77 21.75 -76.39
CA THR A 34 1.09 22.72 -75.51
C THR A 34 -0.36 22.39 -75.07
N ASP A 35 -0.68 22.86 -73.85
CA ASP A 35 -1.98 23.26 -73.24
C ASP A 35 -3.08 22.18 -72.97
N PRO A 36 -3.97 22.33 -71.95
CA PRO A 36 -4.33 23.55 -71.19
C PRO A 36 -4.31 23.42 -69.64
N VAL A 37 -4.31 24.60 -69.01
CA VAL A 37 -4.58 24.81 -67.57
C VAL A 37 -5.91 24.15 -67.18
N THR A 38 -5.83 23.20 -66.26
CA THR A 38 -7.00 22.72 -65.49
C THR A 38 -6.71 23.02 -64.03
N THR A 39 -7.51 23.90 -63.44
CA THR A 39 -7.41 24.34 -62.06
C THR A 39 -7.84 23.20 -61.14
N GLU A 40 -6.89 22.46 -60.56
CA GLU A 40 -7.19 21.59 -59.42
C GLU A 40 -7.31 22.46 -58.16
N ALA A 41 -8.47 22.36 -57.51
CA ALA A 41 -8.69 22.93 -56.18
C ALA A 41 -7.68 22.32 -55.20
N PRO A 42 -7.16 23.09 -54.22
CA PRO A 42 -6.27 22.54 -53.22
C PRO A 42 -7.05 21.49 -52.43
N VAL A 43 -6.59 20.24 -52.51
CA VAL A 43 -6.98 19.20 -51.56
C VAL A 43 -6.42 19.64 -50.22
N THR A 44 -7.26 20.23 -49.37
CA THR A 44 -6.94 20.47 -47.97
C THR A 44 -6.65 19.13 -47.33
N GLU A 45 -5.40 18.93 -46.93
CA GLU A 45 -5.01 17.91 -45.96
C GLU A 45 -5.99 17.97 -44.76
N PRO A 46 -6.44 16.83 -44.22
CA PRO A 46 -7.18 16.80 -42.98
C PRO A 46 -6.39 17.56 -41.91
N PRO A 47 -7.01 18.46 -41.12
CA PRO A 47 -6.29 19.15 -40.07
C PRO A 47 -5.65 18.12 -39.15
N ALA A 48 -4.35 18.31 -38.85
CA ALA A 48 -3.63 17.49 -37.89
C ALA A 48 -4.41 17.42 -36.56
N PRO A 49 -4.42 16.26 -35.87
CA PRO A 49 -5.09 16.12 -34.59
C PRO A 49 -4.61 17.23 -33.64
N THR A 50 -5.55 18.05 -33.16
CA THR A 50 -5.22 19.24 -32.37
C THR A 50 -4.83 18.79 -30.97
N GLU A 51 -3.57 18.90 -30.59
CA GLU A 51 -3.14 18.54 -29.23
C GLU A 51 -3.76 19.47 -28.18
N LEU A 52 -4.33 18.92 -27.10
CA LEU A 52 -4.76 19.70 -25.93
C LEU A 52 -3.54 20.06 -25.10
N ILE A 53 -3.18 21.34 -25.09
CA ILE A 53 -2.15 21.87 -24.20
C ILE A 53 -2.80 22.13 -22.84
N ILE A 54 -2.63 21.20 -21.90
CA ILE A 54 -3.19 21.32 -20.55
C ILE A 54 -2.39 22.32 -19.72
N ALA A 55 -1.07 22.32 -19.90
CA ALA A 55 -0.18 23.25 -19.24
C ALA A 55 1.03 23.59 -20.10
N GLU A 56 1.46 24.83 -20.05
CA GLU A 56 2.68 25.33 -20.70
C GLU A 56 3.29 26.43 -19.82
N ASP A 57 4.62 26.51 -19.74
CA ASP A 57 5.33 27.51 -18.95
C ASP A 57 4.86 27.63 -17.48
N LYS A 58 4.53 26.49 -16.87
CA LYS A 58 4.00 26.37 -15.48
C LYS A 58 2.64 27.03 -15.25
N LYS A 59 1.91 27.33 -16.32
CA LYS A 59 0.56 27.89 -16.27
C LYS A 59 -0.43 26.93 -16.91
N SER A 60 -1.68 27.03 -16.47
CA SER A 60 -2.80 26.29 -17.06
C SER A 60 -4.04 27.17 -16.98
N GLU A 61 -4.87 27.09 -18.02
CA GLU A 61 -6.22 27.67 -18.04
C GLU A 61 -7.27 26.65 -17.57
N TYR A 62 -6.85 25.41 -17.31
CA TYR A 62 -7.77 24.34 -16.99
C TYR A 62 -8.26 24.41 -15.55
N THR A 63 -9.51 23.99 -15.35
CA THR A 63 -10.05 23.65 -14.04
C THR A 63 -10.47 22.18 -14.03
N ILE A 64 -10.09 21.43 -13.00
CA ILE A 64 -10.58 20.08 -12.77
C ILE A 64 -11.99 20.15 -12.20
N ILE A 65 -12.95 19.51 -12.86
CA ILE A 65 -14.32 19.37 -12.40
C ILE A 65 -14.54 17.92 -11.97
N TYR A 66 -15.08 17.71 -10.78
CA TYR A 66 -15.36 16.36 -10.25
C TYR A 66 -16.79 16.25 -9.74
N ALA A 67 -17.34 15.03 -9.71
CA ALA A 67 -18.70 14.78 -9.29
C ALA A 67 -18.83 14.84 -7.75
N HIS A 68 -19.59 15.80 -7.21
CA HIS A 68 -19.66 16.03 -5.76
C HIS A 68 -20.00 14.77 -4.93
N ASP A 69 -20.85 13.90 -5.47
CA ASP A 69 -21.37 12.70 -4.82
C ASP A 69 -20.54 11.42 -5.06
N GLU A 70 -19.37 11.53 -5.72
CA GLU A 70 -18.47 10.41 -5.98
C GLU A 70 -17.22 10.44 -5.10
N GLU A 71 -17.18 9.63 -4.06
CA GLU A 71 -16.04 9.64 -3.15
C GLU A 71 -14.70 9.27 -3.82
N TYR A 72 -14.65 8.17 -4.59
CA TYR A 72 -13.41 7.80 -5.29
C TYR A 72 -13.10 8.73 -6.46
N GLY A 73 -14.13 9.29 -7.12
CA GLY A 73 -13.98 10.31 -8.15
C GLY A 73 -13.34 11.59 -7.61
N ASN A 74 -13.76 12.04 -6.42
CA ASN A 74 -13.22 13.20 -5.70
C ASN A 74 -11.74 12.98 -5.35
N ASN A 75 -11.42 11.79 -4.82
CA ASN A 75 -10.04 11.43 -4.51
C ASN A 75 -9.17 11.39 -5.78
N ALA A 76 -9.68 10.82 -6.86
CA ALA A 76 -8.98 10.77 -8.15
C ALA A 76 -8.71 12.18 -8.69
N ALA A 77 -9.71 13.07 -8.66
CA ALA A 77 -9.56 14.47 -9.05
C ALA A 77 -8.52 15.20 -8.21
N PHE A 78 -8.53 14.97 -6.90
CA PHE A 78 -7.52 15.51 -6.00
C PHE A 78 -6.10 14.98 -6.32
N TYR A 79 -5.97 13.68 -6.63
CA TYR A 79 -4.68 13.10 -7.04
C TYR A 79 -4.16 13.73 -8.34
N LEU A 80 -5.04 13.99 -9.30
CA LEU A 80 -4.67 14.68 -10.54
C LEU A 80 -4.25 16.12 -10.29
N HIS A 81 -5.04 16.89 -9.51
CA HIS A 81 -4.68 18.24 -9.08
C HIS A 81 -3.27 18.27 -8.45
N ARG A 82 -3.01 17.33 -7.55
CA ARG A 82 -1.74 17.18 -6.88
C ARG A 82 -0.61 16.83 -7.85
N PHE A 83 -0.85 15.97 -8.83
CA PHE A 83 0.14 15.65 -9.86
C PHE A 83 0.58 16.92 -10.62
N PHE A 84 -0.36 17.76 -11.06
CA PHE A 84 -0.05 19.05 -11.70
C PHE A 84 0.79 19.94 -10.78
N ARG A 85 0.38 20.11 -9.53
CA ARG A 85 1.04 21.00 -8.58
C ARG A 85 2.43 20.51 -8.17
N GLU A 86 2.59 19.22 -7.92
CA GLU A 86 3.79 18.68 -7.27
C GLU A 86 4.81 18.13 -8.26
N THR A 87 4.34 17.45 -9.29
CA THR A 87 5.21 16.89 -10.33
C THR A 87 5.49 17.95 -11.40
N LEU A 88 4.44 18.55 -11.94
CA LEU A 88 4.58 19.52 -13.03
C LEU A 88 4.85 20.94 -12.56
N LYS A 89 4.63 21.27 -11.28
CA LYS A 89 4.72 22.65 -10.76
C LYS A 89 3.78 23.63 -11.47
N VAL A 90 2.61 23.15 -11.88
CA VAL A 90 1.53 23.91 -12.52
C VAL A 90 0.37 24.01 -11.51
N ASN A 91 -0.22 25.19 -11.36
CA ASN A 91 -1.48 25.30 -10.63
C ASN A 91 -2.65 25.04 -11.58
N VAL A 92 -3.48 24.05 -11.24
CA VAL A 92 -4.74 23.74 -11.92
C VAL A 92 -5.78 23.69 -10.81
N ASP A 93 -6.75 24.60 -10.83
CA ASP A 93 -7.77 24.64 -9.79
C ASP A 93 -8.69 23.42 -9.91
N PHE A 94 -9.39 23.06 -8.83
CA PHE A 94 -10.34 21.96 -8.85
C PHE A 94 -11.58 22.32 -8.03
N VAL A 95 -12.76 21.93 -8.53
CA VAL A 95 -14.05 22.32 -7.96
C VAL A 95 -15.10 21.23 -8.25
N SER A 96 -16.06 21.07 -7.34
CA SER A 96 -17.16 20.13 -7.55
C SER A 96 -18.12 20.62 -8.64
N ASP A 97 -18.81 19.70 -9.30
CA ASP A 97 -19.86 20.02 -10.25
C ASP A 97 -21.10 20.66 -9.59
N GLU A 98 -21.32 20.43 -8.30
CA GLU A 98 -22.33 21.16 -7.52
C GLU A 98 -21.98 22.66 -7.41
N GLU A 99 -20.72 22.99 -7.13
CA GLU A 99 -20.26 24.38 -7.03
C GLU A 99 -20.16 25.07 -8.41
N ARG A 100 -19.78 24.31 -9.44
CA ARG A 100 -19.72 24.76 -10.84
C ARG A 100 -20.62 23.88 -11.73
N PRO A 101 -21.95 24.07 -11.72
CA PRO A 101 -22.88 23.26 -12.52
C PRO A 101 -22.69 23.47 -14.02
N ALA A 102 -23.23 22.56 -14.83
CA ALA A 102 -23.09 22.56 -16.30
C ALA A 102 -23.49 23.89 -16.98
N GLU A 103 -24.44 24.63 -16.40
CA GLU A 103 -24.86 25.96 -16.87
C GLU A 103 -23.77 27.04 -16.74
N LYS A 104 -22.79 26.81 -15.86
CA LYS A 104 -21.61 27.65 -15.63
C LYS A 104 -20.33 27.04 -16.21
N ALA A 105 -20.44 26.04 -17.08
CA ALA A 105 -19.28 25.41 -17.69
C ALA A 105 -18.49 26.42 -18.54
N GLU A 106 -17.17 26.34 -18.45
CA GLU A 106 -16.24 27.18 -19.20
C GLU A 106 -15.49 26.34 -20.24
N ALA A 107 -14.79 27.01 -21.15
CA ALA A 107 -13.76 26.34 -21.96
C ALA A 107 -12.63 25.88 -21.03
N PHE A 108 -11.97 24.76 -21.37
CA PHE A 108 -10.82 24.21 -20.63
C PHE A 108 -11.19 23.56 -19.29
N GLU A 109 -12.01 22.52 -19.33
CA GLU A 109 -12.28 21.68 -18.15
C GLU A 109 -11.52 20.34 -18.25
N ILE A 110 -11.03 19.84 -17.11
CA ILE A 110 -10.67 18.42 -16.95
C ILE A 110 -11.79 17.78 -16.12
N VAL A 111 -12.72 17.12 -16.80
CA VAL A 111 -13.93 16.57 -16.19
C VAL A 111 -13.68 15.13 -15.76
N ILE A 112 -13.85 14.84 -14.48
CA ILE A 112 -13.55 13.54 -13.87
C ILE A 112 -14.81 12.91 -13.31
N GLY A 113 -15.11 11.70 -13.79
CA GLY A 113 -16.18 10.87 -13.24
C GLY A 113 -17.59 11.30 -13.66
N ARG A 114 -18.57 10.98 -12.81
CA ARG A 114 -20.02 11.03 -13.07
C ARG A 114 -20.64 12.44 -12.97
N THR A 115 -19.95 13.45 -13.49
CA THR A 115 -20.40 14.84 -13.39
C THR A 115 -21.70 15.12 -14.14
N ASP A 116 -22.30 16.27 -13.85
CA ASP A 116 -23.46 16.80 -14.54
C ASP A 116 -23.22 17.23 -16.02
N ARG A 117 -21.98 17.13 -16.55
CA ARG A 117 -21.63 17.46 -17.95
C ARG A 117 -22.24 16.44 -18.91
N GLU A 118 -22.89 16.92 -19.98
CA GLU A 118 -23.53 16.04 -20.98
C GLU A 118 -22.55 15.06 -21.64
N ALA A 119 -21.34 15.51 -21.97
CA ALA A 119 -20.32 14.62 -22.54
C ALA A 119 -19.90 13.51 -21.56
N SER A 120 -19.79 13.79 -20.26
CA SER A 120 -19.55 12.75 -19.25
C SER A 120 -20.70 11.74 -19.23
N LYS A 121 -21.95 12.21 -19.18
CA LYS A 121 -23.14 11.34 -19.22
C LYS A 121 -23.17 10.46 -20.46
N ASP A 122 -22.77 10.98 -21.62
CA ASP A 122 -22.72 10.24 -22.88
C ASP A 122 -21.60 9.22 -22.94
N TYR A 123 -20.41 9.53 -22.41
CA TYR A 123 -19.33 8.56 -22.31
C TYR A 123 -19.72 7.38 -21.43
N ARG A 124 -20.35 7.61 -20.27
CA ARG A 124 -20.82 6.53 -19.39
C ARG A 124 -21.80 5.54 -20.03
N LYS A 125 -22.58 5.98 -21.03
CA LYS A 125 -23.51 5.11 -21.77
C LYS A 125 -22.78 4.16 -22.71
N LYS A 126 -21.54 4.48 -23.09
CA LYS A 126 -20.72 3.74 -24.05
C LYS A 126 -19.78 2.73 -23.37
N ILE A 127 -19.48 2.94 -22.09
CA ILE A 127 -18.51 2.16 -21.30
C ILE A 127 -19.16 0.92 -20.68
N LYS A 128 -18.52 -0.25 -20.81
CA LYS A 128 -18.88 -1.49 -20.11
C LYS A 128 -18.09 -1.64 -18.80
N THR A 129 -18.45 -2.64 -17.99
CA THR A 129 -17.71 -2.98 -16.76
C THR A 129 -16.22 -3.25 -17.08
N GLY A 130 -15.32 -2.63 -16.33
CA GLY A 130 -13.87 -2.73 -16.54
C GLY A 130 -13.30 -1.85 -17.65
N GLU A 131 -14.13 -1.07 -18.35
CA GLU A 131 -13.70 -0.09 -19.35
C GLU A 131 -13.71 1.33 -18.73
N TYR A 132 -12.92 2.25 -19.27
CA TYR A 132 -13.03 3.70 -19.03
C TYR A 132 -12.76 4.46 -20.33
N ILE A 133 -13.05 5.76 -20.34
CA ILE A 133 -12.73 6.67 -21.44
C ILE A 133 -11.89 7.83 -20.91
N ILE A 134 -10.79 8.12 -21.59
CA ILE A 134 -10.05 9.39 -21.49
C ILE A 134 -10.13 10.01 -22.87
N ALA A 135 -10.81 11.13 -23.05
CA ALA A 135 -11.04 11.73 -24.36
C ALA A 135 -11.12 13.26 -24.33
N ALA A 136 -10.57 13.91 -25.36
CA ALA A 136 -10.85 15.32 -25.59
C ALA A 136 -12.23 15.48 -26.23
N ASN A 137 -12.94 16.54 -25.85
CA ASN A 137 -14.13 16.99 -26.54
C ASN A 137 -14.10 18.53 -26.57
N GLY A 138 -13.83 19.07 -27.76
CA GLY A 138 -13.52 20.49 -27.92
C GLY A 138 -12.22 20.84 -27.20
N THR A 139 -12.28 21.81 -26.30
CA THR A 139 -11.14 22.26 -25.48
C THR A 139 -11.06 21.61 -24.10
N SER A 140 -11.94 20.65 -23.81
CA SER A 140 -12.01 19.99 -22.49
C SER A 140 -11.58 18.54 -22.59
N LEU A 141 -10.96 18.04 -21.52
CA LEU A 141 -10.57 16.66 -21.34
C LEU A 141 -11.58 15.95 -20.42
N TYR A 142 -11.98 14.74 -20.77
CA TYR A 142 -12.90 13.91 -20.00
C TYR A 142 -12.20 12.64 -19.57
N ILE A 143 -12.24 12.31 -18.28
CA ILE A 143 -11.72 11.08 -17.70
C ILE A 143 -12.87 10.41 -16.95
N VAL A 144 -13.48 9.41 -17.56
CA VAL A 144 -14.77 8.87 -17.14
C VAL A 144 -14.69 7.34 -17.07
N GLY A 145 -14.90 6.78 -15.88
CA GLY A 145 -15.12 5.34 -15.69
C GLY A 145 -16.60 4.98 -15.69
N ARG A 146 -16.90 3.67 -15.67
CA ARG A 146 -18.27 3.18 -15.50
C ARG A 146 -18.80 3.48 -14.09
N ASP A 147 -17.95 3.31 -13.09
CA ASP A 147 -18.14 3.70 -11.71
C ASP A 147 -16.93 4.47 -11.15
N GLU A 148 -16.97 4.67 -9.84
CA GLU A 148 -16.01 5.42 -9.04
C GLU A 148 -14.60 4.79 -9.04
N GLU A 149 -14.49 3.47 -9.02
CA GLU A 149 -13.22 2.75 -9.02
C GLU A 149 -12.58 2.79 -10.40
N GLU A 150 -13.36 2.61 -11.47
CA GLU A 150 -12.85 2.71 -12.84
C GLU A 150 -12.48 4.15 -13.19
N THR A 151 -13.18 5.15 -12.64
CA THR A 151 -12.79 6.56 -12.77
C THR A 151 -11.43 6.81 -12.11
N ARG A 152 -11.20 6.27 -10.91
CA ARG A 152 -9.88 6.33 -10.26
C ARG A 152 -8.82 5.67 -11.12
N ALA A 153 -9.07 4.47 -11.64
CA ALA A 153 -8.14 3.75 -12.51
C ALA A 153 -7.81 4.55 -13.78
N ALA A 154 -8.81 5.20 -14.39
CA ALA A 154 -8.64 6.05 -15.56
C ALA A 154 -7.72 7.26 -15.26
N VAL A 155 -7.90 7.91 -14.10
CA VAL A 155 -7.01 9.01 -13.67
C VAL A 155 -5.59 8.51 -13.41
N GLU A 156 -5.43 7.37 -12.76
CA GLU A 156 -4.11 6.76 -12.51
C GLU A 156 -3.40 6.40 -13.82
N TYR A 157 -4.14 5.81 -14.77
CA TYR A 157 -3.65 5.53 -16.10
C TYR A 157 -3.25 6.82 -16.82
N PHE A 158 -4.10 7.84 -16.78
CA PHE A 158 -3.82 9.14 -17.38
C PHE A 158 -2.50 9.70 -16.82
N ILE A 159 -2.35 9.75 -15.50
CA ILE A 159 -1.13 10.22 -14.82
C ILE A 159 0.11 9.40 -15.22
N LYS A 160 -0.01 8.07 -15.27
CA LYS A 160 1.09 7.16 -15.66
C LYS A 160 1.52 7.37 -17.10
N ASN A 161 0.57 7.63 -18.00
CA ASN A 161 0.76 7.67 -19.45
C ASN A 161 0.81 9.09 -20.02
N MET A 162 1.08 10.10 -19.19
CA MET A 162 1.39 11.45 -19.67
C MET A 162 2.77 11.50 -20.33
N ALA A 163 2.90 10.78 -21.45
CA ALA A 163 4.09 10.68 -22.28
C ALA A 163 4.40 12.06 -22.87
N GLY A 164 5.58 12.60 -22.55
CA GLY A 164 6.02 13.93 -23.00
C GLY A 164 5.92 15.04 -21.95
N SER A 165 5.28 14.80 -20.81
CA SER A 165 5.25 15.80 -19.73
C SER A 165 6.64 16.04 -19.14
N THR A 166 7.06 17.30 -19.15
CA THR A 166 8.25 17.76 -18.43
C THR A 166 7.82 18.76 -17.36
N GLN A 167 8.69 19.05 -16.40
CA GLN A 167 8.35 20.00 -15.35
C GLN A 167 7.90 21.34 -15.95
N GLY A 168 6.62 21.69 -15.78
CA GLY A 168 6.01 22.93 -16.25
C GLY A 168 5.20 22.82 -17.54
N SER A 169 5.17 21.67 -18.21
CA SER A 169 4.40 21.45 -19.44
C SER A 169 3.68 20.10 -19.46
N CYS A 170 2.48 20.09 -20.03
CA CYS A 170 1.65 18.91 -20.19
C CYS A 170 0.74 19.10 -21.40
N SER A 171 0.81 18.15 -22.32
CA SER A 171 -0.04 18.11 -23.50
C SER A 171 -0.58 16.69 -23.69
N VAL A 172 -1.78 16.63 -24.29
CA VAL A 172 -2.54 15.39 -24.47
C VAL A 172 -3.06 15.40 -25.89
N ALA A 173 -2.84 14.33 -26.67
CA ALA A 173 -3.43 14.24 -28.01
C ALA A 173 -4.97 14.31 -27.92
N ALA A 174 -5.65 15.11 -28.76
CA ALA A 174 -7.11 15.24 -28.67
C ALA A 174 -7.84 13.94 -29.04
N ASP A 175 -7.30 13.13 -29.95
CA ASP A 175 -7.97 11.93 -30.44
C ASP A 175 -7.67 10.68 -29.60
N LEU A 176 -7.39 10.86 -28.31
CA LEU A 176 -7.31 9.72 -27.41
C LEU A 176 -8.74 9.21 -27.18
N PHE A 177 -9.14 8.18 -27.92
CA PHE A 177 -10.16 7.25 -27.50
C PHE A 177 -9.42 6.03 -26.98
N PHE A 178 -9.15 6.00 -25.68
CA PHE A 178 -8.81 4.73 -25.04
C PHE A 178 -10.12 4.02 -24.71
N ASP A 179 -10.62 3.22 -25.64
CA ASP A 179 -11.44 2.04 -25.33
C ASP A 179 -10.43 0.94 -25.04
N SER A 180 -10.18 0.67 -23.76
CA SER A 180 -9.16 -0.27 -23.32
C SER A 180 -9.60 -1.71 -23.60
N GLY A 181 -9.80 -2.10 -24.86
CA GLY A 181 -9.87 -3.51 -25.23
C GLY A 181 -8.61 -4.30 -24.76
N GLU A 182 -7.54 -3.59 -24.39
CA GLU A 182 -6.53 -4.08 -23.46
C GLU A 182 -7.06 -4.02 -22.02
N GLU A 183 -7.23 -5.18 -21.37
CA GLU A 183 -7.47 -5.24 -19.92
C GLU A 183 -6.62 -4.18 -19.23
N VAL A 184 -7.27 -3.12 -18.72
CA VAL A 184 -6.71 -2.24 -17.72
C VAL A 184 -6.36 -3.17 -16.60
N THR A 185 -5.11 -3.53 -16.60
CA THR A 185 -4.58 -4.54 -15.72
C THR A 185 -4.75 -3.97 -14.34
N PRO A 186 -5.71 -4.48 -13.56
CA PRO A 186 -6.06 -3.81 -12.34
C PRO A 186 -4.84 -3.80 -11.44
N VAL A 187 -4.50 -2.59 -11.04
CA VAL A 187 -3.74 -2.28 -9.84
C VAL A 187 -4.58 -2.86 -8.69
N LEU A 188 -4.41 -4.15 -8.37
CA LEU A 188 -5.00 -4.90 -7.25
C LEU A 188 -6.47 -4.51 -6.94
N GLU A 189 -7.43 -5.27 -7.47
CA GLU A 189 -8.87 -4.96 -7.34
C GLU A 189 -9.33 -5.08 -5.88
N TRP A 190 -9.57 -3.94 -5.25
CA TRP A 190 -10.13 -3.89 -3.91
C TRP A 190 -11.64 -4.08 -3.95
N GLU A 191 -12.18 -4.83 -3.00
CA GLU A 191 -13.62 -4.92 -2.83
C GLU A 191 -14.20 -3.55 -2.48
N LYS A 192 -15.30 -3.18 -3.12
CA LYS A 192 -15.98 -1.88 -2.93
C LYS A 192 -16.22 -1.50 -1.47
N ASN A 193 -16.61 -2.45 -0.64
CA ASN A 193 -17.00 -2.18 0.74
C ASN A 193 -15.82 -2.38 1.70
N ARG A 194 -15.63 -1.40 2.59
CA ARG A 194 -14.84 -1.60 3.81
C ARG A 194 -15.70 -2.25 4.90
N ILE A 195 -15.06 -3.05 5.73
CA ILE A 195 -15.69 -3.79 6.82
C ILE A 195 -15.17 -3.20 8.12
N LEU A 196 -16.08 -2.71 8.98
CA LEU A 196 -15.73 -2.35 10.35
C LEU A 196 -15.53 -3.63 11.17
N LEU A 197 -14.30 -3.89 11.62
CA LEU A 197 -13.99 -5.02 12.49
C LEU A 197 -14.43 -4.73 13.93
N SER A 198 -14.00 -3.59 14.48
CA SER A 198 -14.31 -3.19 15.85
C SER A 198 -13.94 -1.72 16.08
N PRO A 199 -14.61 -1.04 17.03
CA PRO A 199 -14.01 0.12 17.69
C PRO A 199 -12.70 -0.29 18.38
N GLY A 200 -11.75 0.64 18.48
CA GLY A 200 -10.42 0.37 19.02
C GLY A 200 -9.34 0.62 18.00
N GLY A 201 -8.19 -0.03 18.17
CA GLY A 201 -7.05 0.21 17.31
C GLY A 201 -5.96 -0.86 17.30
N TYR A 202 -5.01 -0.69 16.39
CA TYR A 202 -3.79 -1.48 16.24
C TYR A 202 -4.08 -2.98 16.09
N VAL A 203 -4.50 -3.38 14.89
CA VAL A 203 -4.88 -4.76 14.58
C VAL A 203 -3.74 -5.56 13.95
N ARG A 204 -3.64 -6.85 14.28
CA ARG A 204 -2.78 -7.84 13.62
C ARG A 204 -3.56 -9.13 13.38
N MET A 205 -3.34 -9.78 12.25
CA MET A 205 -4.14 -10.93 11.82
C MET A 205 -3.28 -12.18 11.61
N THR A 206 -3.90 -13.35 11.77
CA THR A 206 -3.32 -14.65 11.40
C THR A 206 -4.41 -15.62 10.96
N THR A 207 -4.07 -16.60 10.12
CA THR A 207 -4.95 -17.71 9.76
C THR A 207 -4.64 -18.89 10.68
N LEU A 208 -5.64 -19.41 11.38
CA LEU A 208 -5.49 -20.62 12.18
C LEU A 208 -5.40 -21.86 11.27
N LYS A 209 -4.79 -22.93 11.77
CA LYS A 209 -4.73 -24.25 11.11
C LYS A 209 -6.10 -24.83 10.76
N THR A 210 -7.13 -24.43 11.49
CA THR A 210 -8.53 -24.80 11.26
C THR A 210 -9.19 -24.00 10.12
N GLY A 211 -8.52 -22.98 9.60
CA GLY A 211 -8.92 -22.19 8.44
C GLY A 211 -9.55 -20.84 8.78
N GLU A 212 -9.89 -20.56 10.04
CA GLU A 212 -10.44 -19.28 10.45
C GLU A 212 -9.39 -18.17 10.44
N LEU A 213 -9.83 -16.96 10.09
CA LEU A 213 -9.05 -15.74 10.23
C LEU A 213 -9.26 -15.14 11.63
N VAL A 214 -8.19 -14.82 12.34
CA VAL A 214 -8.27 -14.20 13.68
C VAL A 214 -7.50 -12.91 13.70
N ALA A 215 -8.08 -11.90 14.34
CA ALA A 215 -7.50 -10.57 14.50
C ALA A 215 -7.33 -10.26 15.99
N ALA A 216 -6.13 -9.85 16.40
CA ALA A 216 -5.84 -9.31 17.73
C ALA A 216 -5.75 -7.78 17.66
N TYR A 217 -6.35 -7.08 18.62
CA TYR A 217 -6.44 -5.63 18.62
C TYR A 217 -6.68 -5.04 20.01
N SER A 218 -6.47 -3.72 20.13
CA SER A 218 -6.70 -2.96 21.36
C SER A 218 -8.11 -2.38 21.43
N ASN A 219 -8.86 -2.71 22.50
CA ASN A 219 -10.17 -2.13 22.79
C ASN A 219 -10.49 -2.30 24.29
N GLY A 220 -10.13 -1.32 25.13
CA GLY A 220 -10.32 -1.39 26.59
C GLY A 220 -9.49 -2.50 27.26
N GLY A 221 -8.38 -2.88 26.65
CA GLY A 221 -7.64 -4.13 26.87
C GLY A 221 -7.16 -4.68 25.52
N ILE A 222 -6.71 -5.93 25.50
CA ILE A 222 -6.45 -6.68 24.25
C ILE A 222 -7.58 -7.67 24.05
N LYS A 223 -8.07 -7.75 22.80
CA LYS A 223 -9.10 -8.68 22.38
C LYS A 223 -8.65 -9.44 21.13
N ILE A 224 -9.27 -10.59 20.91
CA ILE A 224 -9.29 -11.23 19.60
C ILE A 224 -10.71 -11.33 19.07
N ALA A 225 -10.87 -11.26 17.76
CA ALA A 225 -12.11 -11.58 17.06
C ALA A 225 -11.80 -12.57 15.94
N THR A 226 -12.77 -13.41 15.61
CA THR A 226 -12.63 -14.46 14.59
C THR A 226 -13.61 -14.21 13.46
N SER A 227 -13.16 -14.47 12.24
CA SER A 227 -13.98 -14.55 11.04
C SER A 227 -13.88 -15.95 10.44
N THR A 228 -15.05 -16.48 10.07
CA THR A 228 -15.20 -17.78 9.39
C THR A 228 -15.66 -17.60 7.93
N ASP A 229 -15.64 -16.37 7.43
CA ASP A 229 -16.15 -15.95 6.13
C ASP A 229 -15.16 -15.01 5.42
N ASP A 230 -13.87 -15.34 5.52
CA ASP A 230 -12.75 -14.67 4.85
C ASP A 230 -12.62 -13.18 5.19
N GLY A 231 -12.97 -12.79 6.41
CA GLY A 231 -12.89 -11.42 6.92
C GLY A 231 -14.13 -10.56 6.65
N LYS A 232 -15.22 -11.11 6.08
CA LYS A 232 -16.47 -10.38 5.80
C LYS A 232 -17.22 -9.99 7.07
N THR A 233 -17.25 -10.86 8.07
CA THR A 233 -17.87 -10.58 9.36
C THR A 233 -16.97 -10.99 10.53
N TRP A 234 -17.02 -10.19 11.60
CA TRP A 234 -16.24 -10.38 12.81
C TRP A 234 -17.20 -10.40 14.00
N LYS A 235 -17.20 -11.49 14.77
CA LYS A 235 -18.18 -11.70 15.84
C LYS A 235 -17.52 -12.21 17.12
N ASN A 236 -18.24 -12.03 18.23
CA ASN A 236 -17.93 -12.62 19.55
C ASN A 236 -16.48 -12.38 20.01
N PRO A 237 -16.05 -11.12 20.19
CA PRO A 237 -14.68 -10.84 20.59
C PRO A 237 -14.37 -11.43 21.98
N VAL A 238 -13.24 -12.13 22.09
CA VAL A 238 -12.73 -12.71 23.32
C VAL A 238 -11.71 -11.75 23.94
N THR A 239 -11.87 -11.46 25.23
CA THR A 239 -10.91 -10.63 25.97
C THR A 239 -9.67 -11.45 26.30
N VAL A 240 -8.52 -11.00 25.83
CA VAL A 240 -7.21 -11.59 26.12
C VAL A 240 -6.70 -11.04 27.45
N THR A 241 -6.52 -9.72 27.57
CA THR A 241 -6.09 -9.08 28.82
C THR A 241 -7.14 -8.08 29.29
N LYS A 242 -7.43 -8.12 30.58
CA LYS A 242 -8.30 -7.17 31.27
C LYS A 242 -7.49 -5.99 31.81
N PRO A 243 -8.13 -4.86 32.15
CA PRO A 243 -7.50 -3.77 32.90
C PRO A 243 -6.76 -4.30 34.14
N ALA A 244 -5.50 -3.92 34.29
CA ALA A 244 -4.65 -4.28 35.42
C ALA A 244 -3.92 -3.04 35.96
N LYS A 245 -3.19 -3.22 37.07
CA LYS A 245 -2.38 -2.14 37.68
C LYS A 245 -0.89 -2.36 37.41
N THR A 246 -0.14 -1.28 37.29
CA THR A 246 1.32 -1.31 37.38
C THR A 246 1.73 -1.70 38.79
N PRO A 247 2.99 -2.16 39.02
CA PRO A 247 3.55 -2.29 40.36
C PRO A 247 3.48 -0.98 41.18
N LEU A 248 3.30 0.15 40.51
CA LEU A 248 3.18 1.50 41.06
C LEU A 248 1.74 1.94 41.35
N GLY A 249 0.73 1.10 41.06
CA GLY A 249 -0.69 1.35 41.33
C GLY A 249 -1.46 2.11 40.22
N ASP A 250 -0.79 2.52 39.15
CA ASP A 250 -1.43 3.15 37.99
C ASP A 250 -2.19 2.10 37.15
N THR A 251 -3.29 2.50 36.52
CA THR A 251 -4.01 1.60 35.58
C THR A 251 -3.20 1.43 34.30
N LEU A 252 -2.87 0.18 33.94
CA LEU A 252 -2.15 -0.15 32.71
C LEU A 252 -3.01 0.17 31.47
N THR A 253 -2.34 0.72 30.46
CA THR A 253 -2.82 0.78 29.08
C THR A 253 -2.18 -0.35 28.29
N PHE A 254 -2.93 -0.95 27.37
CA PHE A 254 -2.46 -2.04 26.50
C PHE A 254 -2.56 -1.63 25.04
N ALA A 255 -1.52 -1.94 24.28
CA ALA A 255 -1.41 -1.59 22.86
C ALA A 255 -0.59 -2.64 22.10
N ASN A 256 -0.52 -2.50 20.78
CA ASN A 256 0.37 -3.24 19.90
C ASN A 256 0.22 -4.77 19.98
N ALA A 257 -1.01 -5.26 19.92
CA ALA A 257 -1.24 -6.70 19.94
C ALA A 257 -0.67 -7.38 18.70
N ASN A 258 -0.04 -8.53 18.87
CA ASN A 258 0.37 -9.45 17.82
C ASN A 258 -0.11 -10.87 18.18
N ILE A 259 -0.44 -11.67 17.18
CA ILE A 259 -1.03 -13.00 17.36
C ILE A 259 -0.34 -14.00 16.45
N ILE A 260 -0.08 -15.20 16.99
CA ILE A 260 0.46 -16.32 16.25
C ILE A 260 -0.11 -17.64 16.77
N GLN A 261 -0.32 -18.60 15.88
CA GLN A 261 -0.56 -19.99 16.26
C GLN A 261 0.73 -20.80 16.08
N TYR A 262 1.04 -21.65 17.05
CA TYR A 262 2.26 -22.47 17.05
C TYR A 262 2.00 -23.86 17.62
N GLY A 263 3.01 -24.74 17.54
CA GLY A 263 2.94 -26.10 18.07
C GLY A 263 1.72 -26.86 17.55
N ASP A 264 1.00 -27.54 18.44
CA ASP A 264 -0.18 -28.35 18.11
C ASP A 264 -1.50 -27.55 18.05
N GLY A 265 -1.44 -26.22 17.97
CA GLY A 265 -2.61 -25.36 17.82
C GLY A 265 -2.77 -24.29 18.89
N ASP A 266 -1.80 -24.18 19.79
CA ASP A 266 -1.74 -23.11 20.80
C ASP A 266 -1.68 -21.73 20.14
N ILE A 267 -2.37 -20.77 20.73
CA ILE A 267 -2.41 -19.39 20.25
C ILE A 267 -1.72 -18.50 21.28
N MET A 268 -0.68 -17.78 20.86
CA MET A 268 -0.04 -16.75 21.66
C MET A 268 -0.51 -15.37 21.20
N VAL A 269 -0.88 -14.52 22.15
CA VAL A 269 -1.11 -13.10 21.91
C VAL A 269 -0.10 -12.29 22.73
N ALA A 270 0.78 -11.59 22.05
CA ALA A 270 1.76 -10.68 22.65
C ALA A 270 1.30 -9.23 22.53
N TYR A 271 1.65 -8.40 23.49
CA TYR A 271 1.23 -7.00 23.53
C TYR A 271 2.13 -6.16 24.44
N ARG A 272 2.06 -4.84 24.25
CA ARG A 272 2.67 -3.85 25.13
C ARG A 272 1.72 -3.52 26.28
N ALA A 273 2.25 -3.42 27.49
CA ALA A 273 1.54 -2.85 28.64
C ALA A 273 2.35 -1.71 29.26
N HIS A 274 1.75 -0.54 29.46
CA HIS A 274 2.46 0.65 29.91
C HIS A 274 1.63 1.59 30.80
N SER A 275 2.30 2.50 31.51
CA SER A 275 1.64 3.59 32.26
C SER A 275 0.91 4.54 31.30
N PRO A 276 -0.26 5.08 31.70
CA PRO A 276 -1.13 5.86 30.81
C PRO A 276 -0.62 7.29 30.54
N SER A 277 0.28 7.80 31.40
CA SER A 277 0.80 9.17 31.30
C SER A 277 2.32 9.21 31.44
N ASN A 278 2.94 10.12 30.69
CA ASN A 278 4.34 10.53 30.82
C ASN A 278 4.53 11.67 31.85
N THR A 279 3.46 12.24 32.40
CA THR A 279 3.55 13.41 33.31
C THR A 279 3.84 13.04 34.77
N LYS A 280 3.65 11.77 35.15
CA LYS A 280 4.06 11.28 36.47
C LYS A 280 5.51 10.81 36.38
N LYS A 281 6.34 11.16 37.36
CA LYS A 281 7.75 10.74 37.48
C LYS A 281 7.90 9.23 37.77
N ASN A 282 7.20 8.35 37.06
CA ASN A 282 7.14 6.91 37.35
C ASN A 282 6.58 6.17 36.12
N PHE A 283 7.35 6.16 35.04
CA PHE A 283 6.96 5.47 33.81
C PHE A 283 7.26 3.97 33.90
N TYR A 284 6.29 3.14 33.51
CA TYR A 284 6.38 1.69 33.41
C TYR A 284 6.02 1.23 32.01
N THR A 285 6.74 0.24 31.50
CA THR A 285 6.48 -0.41 30.21
C THR A 285 6.91 -1.87 30.26
N SER A 286 6.20 -2.72 29.54
CA SER A 286 6.53 -4.14 29.42
C SER A 286 6.03 -4.72 28.11
N ILE A 287 6.68 -5.78 27.63
CA ILE A 287 6.14 -6.69 26.63
C ILE A 287 5.66 -7.93 27.36
N ARG A 288 4.43 -8.34 27.07
CA ARG A 288 3.77 -9.48 27.71
C ARG A 288 3.17 -10.39 26.67
N TYR A 289 2.90 -11.63 27.05
CA TYR A 289 2.08 -12.53 26.25
C TYR A 289 1.13 -13.35 27.12
N GLN A 290 0.08 -13.88 26.49
CA GLN A 290 -0.82 -14.87 27.07
C GLN A 290 -1.04 -15.99 26.05
N ILE A 291 -1.17 -17.22 26.55
CA ILE A 291 -1.37 -18.42 25.72
C ILE A 291 -2.81 -18.91 25.90
N SER A 292 -3.45 -19.26 24.78
CA SER A 292 -4.66 -20.04 24.73
C SER A 292 -4.33 -21.47 24.30
N LYS A 293 -4.86 -22.44 25.06
CA LYS A 293 -4.77 -23.88 24.79
C LYS A 293 -6.09 -24.47 24.26
N ASP A 294 -7.10 -23.62 24.02
CA ASP A 294 -8.48 -24.03 23.70
C ASP A 294 -9.00 -23.40 22.40
N GLY A 295 -8.10 -23.04 21.49
CA GLY A 295 -8.43 -22.45 20.19
C GLY A 295 -8.85 -20.97 20.28
N GLY A 296 -8.34 -20.24 21.27
CA GLY A 296 -8.62 -18.81 21.44
C GLY A 296 -9.90 -18.50 22.22
N LYS A 297 -10.53 -19.49 22.86
CA LYS A 297 -11.76 -19.28 23.64
C LYS A 297 -11.47 -18.65 25.00
N SER A 298 -10.33 -19.00 25.58
CA SER A 298 -9.81 -18.40 26.81
C SER A 298 -8.28 -18.30 26.78
N PHE A 299 -7.74 -17.41 27.61
CA PHE A 299 -6.31 -17.16 27.73
C PHE A 299 -5.88 -17.32 29.18
N GLY A 300 -4.70 -17.92 29.41
CA GLY A 300 -4.07 -18.01 30.73
C GLY A 300 -3.55 -16.66 31.23
N GLU A 301 -2.90 -16.66 32.39
CA GLU A 301 -2.35 -15.45 33.01
C GLU A 301 -1.23 -14.80 32.16
N PRO A 302 -1.05 -13.47 32.26
CA PRO A 302 -0.02 -12.76 31.51
C PRO A 302 1.39 -13.08 32.01
N VAL A 303 2.26 -13.45 31.07
CA VAL A 303 3.70 -13.62 31.30
C VAL A 303 4.44 -12.41 30.78
N ILE A 304 5.36 -11.87 31.58
CA ILE A 304 6.21 -10.73 31.23
C ILE A 304 7.45 -11.26 30.50
N VAL A 305 7.69 -10.78 29.29
CA VAL A 305 8.93 -11.06 28.53
C VAL A 305 10.02 -10.13 29.02
N VAL A 306 9.71 -8.83 29.03
CA VAL A 306 10.61 -7.77 29.46
C VAL A 306 9.81 -6.66 30.13
N GLU A 307 10.40 -6.00 31.12
CA GLU A 307 9.81 -4.82 31.74
C GLU A 307 10.87 -3.79 32.12
N TYR A 308 10.44 -2.54 32.13
CA TYR A 308 11.29 -1.41 32.45
C TYR A 308 10.49 -0.38 33.23
N GLN A 309 11.10 0.11 34.30
CA GLN A 309 10.55 1.15 35.16
C GLN A 309 11.60 2.23 35.37
N ARG A 310 11.17 3.49 35.29
CA ARG A 310 12.01 4.66 35.50
C ARG A 310 11.31 5.70 36.37
N ASN A 311 12.12 6.45 37.11
CA ASN A 311 11.66 7.60 37.92
C ASN A 311 11.88 8.90 37.16
N ASP A 312 11.34 9.00 35.95
CA ASP A 312 11.33 10.21 35.14
C ASP A 312 10.04 10.31 34.31
N THR A 313 9.95 11.34 33.48
CA THR A 313 8.80 11.67 32.64
C THR A 313 8.99 11.31 31.16
N ASP A 314 10.12 10.71 30.78
CA ASP A 314 10.42 10.39 29.39
C ASP A 314 9.65 9.14 28.95
N PHE A 315 8.83 9.30 27.91
CA PHE A 315 7.99 8.24 27.36
C PHE A 315 8.81 7.32 26.45
N LYS A 316 9.67 6.51 27.07
CA LYS A 316 10.70 5.69 26.44
C LYS A 316 10.70 4.29 27.06
N GLY A 317 10.76 3.26 26.24
CA GLY A 317 10.43 1.91 26.65
C GLY A 317 10.57 0.82 25.59
N PHE A 318 9.75 -0.20 25.77
CA PHE A 318 9.56 -1.30 24.84
C PHE A 318 8.29 -1.10 24.03
N TRP A 319 8.35 -1.49 22.76
CA TRP A 319 7.30 -1.19 21.79
C TRP A 319 7.10 -2.31 20.77
N GLU A 320 5.87 -2.43 20.27
CA GLU A 320 5.48 -3.27 19.13
C GLU A 320 6.08 -4.69 19.11
N PRO A 321 5.54 -5.65 19.88
CA PRO A 321 5.92 -7.04 19.71
C PRO A 321 5.46 -7.57 18.34
N HIS A 322 6.30 -8.37 17.68
CA HIS A 322 5.96 -9.14 16.49
C HIS A 322 6.52 -10.55 16.59
N MET A 323 5.67 -11.56 16.45
CA MET A 323 6.07 -12.97 16.54
C MET A 323 6.14 -13.61 15.16
N VAL A 324 7.06 -14.56 15.00
CA VAL A 324 7.20 -15.38 13.80
C VAL A 324 7.72 -16.77 14.16
N ILE A 325 7.45 -17.76 13.30
CA ILE A 325 8.12 -19.06 13.36
C ILE A 325 9.38 -18.97 12.49
N LEU A 326 10.54 -19.22 13.09
CA LEU A 326 11.84 -19.25 12.42
C LEU A 326 11.95 -20.44 11.46
N PRO A 327 12.90 -20.42 10.51
CA PRO A 327 13.10 -21.52 9.56
C PRO A 327 13.34 -22.89 10.20
N ASP A 328 13.89 -22.92 11.43
CA ASP A 328 14.14 -24.14 12.19
C ASP A 328 12.94 -24.59 13.07
N GLY A 329 11.80 -23.89 12.98
CA GLY A 329 10.57 -24.23 13.68
C GLY A 329 10.42 -23.59 15.07
N ARG A 330 11.43 -22.88 15.58
CA ARG A 330 11.30 -22.16 16.86
C ARG A 330 10.47 -20.89 16.71
N LEU A 331 9.74 -20.51 17.75
CA LEU A 331 9.03 -19.22 17.80
C LEU A 331 9.99 -18.13 18.27
N ALA A 332 10.02 -17.00 17.55
CA ALA A 332 10.75 -15.80 17.93
C ALA A 332 9.80 -14.62 18.13
N MET A 333 10.15 -13.71 19.04
CA MET A 333 9.46 -12.44 19.27
C MET A 333 10.44 -11.30 19.11
N TYR A 334 10.11 -10.34 18.24
CA TYR A 334 10.83 -9.09 18.04
C TYR A 334 10.09 -7.96 18.74
N TYR A 335 10.80 -6.95 19.22
CA TYR A 335 10.21 -5.70 19.71
C TYR A 335 11.23 -4.57 19.62
N ALA A 336 10.77 -3.32 19.64
CA ALA A 336 11.66 -2.15 19.60
C ALA A 336 11.98 -1.65 21.02
N ASN A 337 13.22 -1.21 21.27
CA ASN A 337 13.73 -0.82 22.58
C ASN A 337 14.45 0.54 22.53
N ASP A 338 13.84 1.57 23.10
CA ASP A 338 14.46 2.91 23.27
C ASP A 338 14.68 3.28 24.76
N CYS A 339 14.88 2.27 25.62
CA CYS A 339 15.25 2.47 27.02
C CYS A 339 16.64 3.12 27.14
N ILE A 340 16.66 4.42 27.48
CA ILE A 340 17.88 5.22 27.66
C ILE A 340 18.51 4.95 29.04
N GLY A 341 19.84 4.80 29.08
CA GLY A 341 20.64 4.92 30.31
C GLY A 341 21.46 3.69 30.70
N PRO A 342 22.52 3.85 31.51
CA PRO A 342 23.24 2.72 32.08
C PRO A 342 22.46 2.13 33.27
N GLN A 343 22.30 0.80 33.32
CA GLN A 343 21.68 -0.04 34.38
C GLN A 343 20.17 -0.33 34.28
N ASN A 344 19.75 -1.00 33.20
CA ASN A 344 19.30 -2.38 33.40
C ASN A 344 20.41 -3.25 32.79
N ALA A 345 21.11 -4.04 33.60
CA ALA A 345 22.23 -4.87 33.13
C ALA A 345 21.82 -5.91 32.06
N ASP A 346 20.51 -6.09 31.88
CA ASP A 346 19.92 -7.12 31.01
C ASP A 346 19.66 -6.65 29.58
N TYR A 347 19.71 -5.33 29.29
CA TYR A 347 19.36 -4.81 27.95
C TYR A 347 20.46 -3.90 27.35
N PRO A 348 20.64 -3.96 26.01
CA PRO A 348 21.61 -3.12 25.31
C PRO A 348 21.36 -1.63 25.51
N TYR A 349 22.46 -0.89 25.66
CA TYR A 349 22.47 0.53 25.95
C TYR A 349 22.02 1.39 24.75
N VAL A 350 20.99 2.21 24.97
CA VAL A 350 20.58 3.27 24.04
C VAL A 350 21.09 4.63 24.54
N PRO A 351 21.97 5.34 23.80
CA PRO A 351 22.62 6.56 24.29
C PRO A 351 21.71 7.79 24.37
N SER A 352 20.64 7.84 23.59
CA SER A 352 19.65 8.91 23.62
C SER A 352 18.36 8.50 22.91
N GLY A 353 17.29 9.28 23.07
CA GLY A 353 16.01 9.03 22.40
C GLY A 353 16.03 9.18 20.87
N ALA A 354 17.19 9.51 20.29
CA ALA A 354 17.42 9.53 18.85
C ALA A 354 17.70 8.13 18.27
N TYR A 355 17.96 7.13 19.12
CA TYR A 355 18.28 5.76 18.72
C TYR A 355 17.30 4.77 19.34
N GLN A 356 17.15 3.61 18.69
CA GLN A 356 16.32 2.51 19.15
C GLN A 356 16.83 1.21 18.54
N HIS A 357 16.88 0.13 19.33
CA HIS A 357 17.23 -1.19 18.83
C HIS A 357 15.98 -2.00 18.49
N ILE A 358 16.10 -2.93 17.55
CA ILE A 358 15.20 -4.08 17.49
C ILE A 358 15.82 -5.23 18.27
N MET A 359 15.09 -5.75 19.24
CA MET A 359 15.44 -6.91 20.05
C MET A 359 14.75 -8.16 19.50
N VAL A 360 15.32 -9.34 19.72
CA VAL A 360 14.71 -10.64 19.44
C VAL A 360 14.87 -11.57 20.63
N HIS A 361 13.83 -12.32 20.96
CA HIS A 361 13.87 -13.45 21.91
C HIS A 361 13.38 -14.73 21.23
N VAL A 362 13.91 -15.88 21.66
CA VAL A 362 13.46 -17.20 21.20
C VAL A 362 12.71 -17.92 22.31
N PHE A 363 11.56 -18.52 21.97
CA PHE A 363 10.71 -19.24 22.90
C PHE A 363 11.22 -20.66 23.15
N ASP A 364 11.36 -21.03 24.41
CA ASP A 364 11.60 -22.39 24.87
C ASP A 364 10.26 -23.07 25.15
N TYR A 365 9.91 -24.07 24.34
CA TYR A 365 8.67 -24.84 24.47
C TYR A 365 8.64 -25.72 25.72
N ALA A 366 9.79 -26.10 26.28
CA ALA A 366 9.83 -26.96 27.45
C ALA A 366 9.49 -26.20 28.74
N THR A 367 9.91 -24.94 28.82
CA THR A 367 9.65 -24.08 29.98
C THR A 367 8.51 -23.10 29.76
N GLU A 368 8.01 -23.00 28.53
CA GLU A 368 7.05 -21.98 28.08
C GLU A 368 7.52 -20.56 28.42
N THR A 369 8.80 -20.24 28.14
CA THR A 369 9.38 -18.91 28.39
C THR A 369 10.26 -18.45 27.25
N PHE A 370 10.47 -17.15 27.13
CA PHE A 370 11.48 -16.60 26.23
C PHE A 370 12.88 -16.63 26.86
N ASP A 371 13.90 -16.74 26.02
CA ASP A 371 15.29 -16.59 26.43
C ASP A 371 15.63 -15.15 26.84
N LYS A 372 16.92 -14.89 27.06
CA LYS A 372 17.45 -13.58 27.48
C LYS A 372 17.51 -12.53 26.35
N GLY A 373 17.27 -12.94 25.10
CA GLY A 373 17.23 -12.06 23.95
C GLY A 373 18.58 -11.59 23.41
N ALA A 374 18.54 -10.97 22.22
CA ALA A 374 19.68 -10.42 21.49
C ALA A 374 19.25 -9.20 20.66
N ILE A 375 20.23 -8.41 20.17
CA ILE A 375 19.97 -7.33 19.21
C ILE A 375 19.79 -7.95 17.83
N ALA A 376 18.64 -7.71 17.20
CA ALA A 376 18.37 -8.05 15.80
C ALA A 376 18.74 -6.90 14.84
N SER A 377 18.50 -5.65 15.24
CA SER A 377 18.93 -4.44 14.51
C SER A 377 19.53 -3.42 15.47
N ASN A 378 20.77 -3.00 15.21
CA ASN A 378 21.49 -2.06 16.06
C ASN A 378 21.31 -0.62 15.57
N GLY A 379 20.21 0.03 15.98
CA GLY A 379 19.97 1.43 15.63
C GLY A 379 21.06 2.42 16.07
N VAL A 380 21.88 2.10 17.08
CA VAL A 380 23.02 2.95 17.44
C VAL A 380 24.09 2.93 16.35
N ASP A 381 24.46 1.73 15.87
CA ASP A 381 25.42 1.57 14.77
C ASP A 381 24.87 2.17 13.48
N HIS A 382 23.57 1.99 13.22
CA HIS A 382 22.87 2.55 12.06
C HIS A 382 22.60 4.07 12.15
N LYS A 383 22.86 4.68 13.31
CA LYS A 383 22.50 6.07 13.62
C LYS A 383 21.01 6.41 13.45
N SER A 384 20.17 5.46 13.85
CA SER A 384 18.74 5.39 13.58
C SER A 384 17.92 5.03 14.82
N ARG A 385 16.67 5.48 14.85
CA ARG A 385 15.60 4.93 15.68
C ARG A 385 14.90 3.82 14.90
N ASP A 386 15.42 2.60 14.99
CA ASP A 386 14.81 1.43 14.35
C ASP A 386 13.58 0.99 15.17
N GLY A 387 12.41 0.97 14.54
CA GLY A 387 11.14 0.73 15.21
C GLY A 387 10.17 -0.16 14.42
N MET A 388 9.09 -0.57 15.10
CA MET A 388 7.96 -1.32 14.53
C MET A 388 8.38 -2.52 13.65
N PRO A 389 9.13 -3.49 14.20
CA PRO A 389 9.63 -4.61 13.41
C PRO A 389 8.47 -5.50 12.97
N VAL A 390 8.44 -5.84 11.67
CA VAL A 390 7.54 -6.87 11.14
C VAL A 390 8.38 -7.84 10.33
N VAL A 391 8.30 -9.12 10.69
CA VAL A 391 9.10 -10.20 10.12
C VAL A 391 8.21 -11.16 9.34
N CYS A 392 8.63 -11.51 8.13
CA CYS A 392 7.96 -12.46 7.25
C CYS A 392 8.97 -13.44 6.64
N ARG A 393 8.49 -14.63 6.25
CA ARG A 393 9.28 -15.62 5.52
C ARG A 393 9.26 -15.31 4.02
N LEU A 394 10.40 -15.48 3.35
CA LEU A 394 10.56 -15.37 1.90
C LEU A 394 10.21 -16.69 1.20
N SER A 395 9.98 -16.65 -0.10
CA SER A 395 9.61 -17.82 -0.92
C SER A 395 10.72 -18.89 -0.99
N ASP A 396 11.98 -18.50 -0.83
CA ASP A 396 13.15 -19.40 -0.79
C ASP A 396 13.44 -19.96 0.61
N GLY A 397 12.59 -19.64 1.58
CA GLY A 397 12.71 -20.10 2.96
C GLY A 397 13.51 -19.19 3.88
N GLY A 398 14.15 -18.14 3.35
CA GLY A 398 14.79 -17.08 4.12
C GLY A 398 13.78 -16.18 4.83
N MET A 399 14.27 -15.11 5.46
CA MET A 399 13.48 -14.19 6.27
C MET A 399 13.75 -12.74 5.86
N VAL A 400 12.72 -11.90 5.97
CA VAL A 400 12.81 -10.45 5.80
C VAL A 400 12.18 -9.74 7.00
N MET A 401 12.81 -8.67 7.45
CA MET A 401 12.27 -7.75 8.45
C MET A 401 12.10 -6.38 7.82
N VAL A 402 10.96 -5.75 8.05
CA VAL A 402 10.75 -4.32 7.77
C VAL A 402 10.73 -3.53 9.07
N ILE A 403 11.32 -2.34 9.04
CA ILE A 403 11.37 -1.40 10.15
C ILE A 403 11.08 0.02 9.66
N GLU A 404 10.54 0.85 10.56
CA GLU A 404 10.66 2.30 10.39
C GLU A 404 12.04 2.74 10.90
N ALA A 405 12.67 3.67 10.19
CA ALA A 405 14.01 4.17 10.51
C ALA A 405 14.08 5.68 10.27
N ASN A 406 14.97 6.38 10.99
CA ASN A 406 15.16 7.82 10.84
C ASN A 406 16.63 8.21 10.63
N TRP A 407 17.45 7.31 10.07
CA TRP A 407 18.87 7.59 9.81
C TRP A 407 19.05 8.76 8.84
N ASN A 408 18.18 8.85 7.81
CA ASN A 408 18.13 9.99 6.90
C ASN A 408 17.34 11.15 7.54
N LYS A 409 18.06 12.21 7.92
CA LYS A 409 17.50 13.36 8.64
C LYS A 409 16.73 14.34 7.77
N ASP A 410 16.65 14.11 6.46
CA ASP A 410 15.73 14.85 5.59
C ASP A 410 14.27 14.39 5.75
N TYR A 411 14.01 13.27 6.43
CA TYR A 411 12.66 12.73 6.64
C TYR A 411 12.41 12.41 8.11
N SER A 412 11.14 12.43 8.52
CA SER A 412 10.76 12.03 9.88
C SER A 412 11.00 10.52 10.09
N PHE A 413 10.53 9.71 9.14
CA PHE A 413 10.82 8.28 9.04
C PHE A 413 10.81 7.84 7.57
N ILE A 414 11.53 6.75 7.30
CA ILE A 414 11.53 5.96 6.07
C ILE A 414 11.33 4.49 6.42
N ILE A 415 11.09 3.63 5.43
CA ILE A 415 11.00 2.18 5.62
C ILE A 415 12.26 1.51 5.09
N GLN A 416 12.85 0.64 5.90
CA GLN A 416 13.98 -0.20 5.52
C GLN A 416 13.66 -1.69 5.64
N MET A 417 14.35 -2.50 4.84
CA MET A 417 14.35 -3.96 4.88
C MET A 417 15.70 -4.51 5.34
N LEU A 418 15.65 -5.59 6.11
CA LEU A 418 16.80 -6.40 6.51
C LEU A 418 16.51 -7.85 6.13
N PHE A 419 17.53 -8.62 5.78
CA PHE A 419 17.40 -10.00 5.31
C PHE A 419 18.16 -10.97 6.22
N SER A 420 17.67 -12.20 6.35
CA SER A 420 18.28 -13.21 7.21
C SER A 420 18.02 -14.63 6.72
N GLU A 421 19.01 -15.52 6.86
CA GLU A 421 18.85 -16.96 6.64
C GLU A 421 18.11 -17.65 7.80
N ASP A 422 18.32 -17.19 9.04
CA ASP A 422 17.89 -17.87 10.26
C ASP A 422 16.89 -17.05 11.11
N GLY A 423 16.65 -15.80 10.75
CA GLY A 423 15.86 -14.83 11.50
C GLY A 423 16.58 -14.25 12.73
N LEU A 424 17.81 -14.66 13.02
CA LEU A 424 18.57 -14.22 14.20
C LEU A 424 19.71 -13.26 13.82
N LYS A 425 20.34 -13.49 12.67
CA LYS A 425 21.39 -12.62 12.13
C LYS A 425 20.90 -11.90 10.90
N TRP A 426 20.93 -10.58 10.94
CA TRP A 426 20.34 -9.73 9.91
C TRP A 426 21.42 -9.01 9.10
N SER A 427 21.14 -8.77 7.82
CA SER A 427 21.94 -7.91 6.95
C SER A 427 21.89 -6.44 7.40
N ASP A 428 22.75 -5.61 6.82
CA ASP A 428 22.58 -4.15 6.89
C ASP A 428 21.21 -3.73 6.31
N PRO A 429 20.61 -2.65 6.83
CA PRO A 429 19.30 -2.19 6.40
C PRO A 429 19.35 -1.47 5.04
N VAL A 430 18.39 -1.76 4.18
CA VAL A 430 18.25 -1.16 2.85
C VAL A 430 16.94 -0.39 2.75
N THR A 431 16.99 0.85 2.27
CA THR A 431 15.79 1.69 2.10
C THR A 431 14.92 1.19 0.95
N VAL A 432 13.63 0.97 1.25
CA VAL A 432 12.64 0.48 0.27
C VAL A 432 11.47 1.44 0.08
N VAL A 433 11.17 2.30 1.06
CA VAL A 433 10.20 3.39 0.90
C VAL A 433 10.73 4.64 1.58
N GLN A 434 10.69 5.77 0.89
CA GLN A 434 11.00 7.07 1.44
C GLN A 434 10.05 8.15 0.88
N PRO A 435 9.74 9.19 1.65
CA PRO A 435 8.97 10.33 1.14
C PRO A 435 9.71 11.07 0.01
N THR A 436 8.97 11.70 -0.91
CA THR A 436 9.60 12.51 -1.97
C THR A 436 9.86 13.96 -1.57
N LYS A 437 9.44 14.38 -0.38
CA LYS A 437 9.62 15.74 0.14
C LYS A 437 10.24 15.69 1.53
N LYS A 438 11.10 16.67 1.81
CA LYS A 438 11.73 16.84 3.12
C LYS A 438 10.68 16.96 4.23
N ASP A 439 10.99 16.45 5.41
CA ASP A 439 10.21 16.45 6.65
C ASP A 439 8.94 15.58 6.64
N HIS A 440 8.54 15.05 5.48
CA HIS A 440 7.46 14.09 5.38
C HIS A 440 7.81 12.75 6.07
N TYR A 441 6.77 11.95 6.27
CA TYR A 441 6.80 10.76 7.10
C TYR A 441 6.34 9.54 6.30
N ALA A 442 7.06 8.43 6.46
CA ALA A 442 6.62 7.08 6.13
C ALA A 442 7.05 6.16 7.29
N GLY A 443 6.09 5.54 7.97
CA GLY A 443 6.37 4.70 9.14
C GLY A 443 5.31 3.64 9.39
N ALA A 444 5.39 2.99 10.55
CA ALA A 444 4.59 1.83 10.93
C ALA A 444 4.41 0.79 9.80
N PRO A 445 5.51 0.18 9.32
CA PRO A 445 5.43 -0.72 8.19
C PRO A 445 4.76 -2.05 8.54
N TYR A 446 4.32 -2.75 7.50
CA TYR A 446 3.94 -4.14 7.55
C TYR A 446 4.38 -4.85 6.27
N VAL A 447 4.79 -6.12 6.35
CA VAL A 447 5.17 -6.92 5.18
C VAL A 447 4.53 -8.31 5.23
N THR A 448 4.11 -8.81 4.08
CA THR A 448 3.63 -10.19 3.92
C THR A 448 4.05 -10.77 2.56
N LEU A 449 4.21 -12.09 2.51
CA LEU A 449 4.56 -12.83 1.29
C LEU A 449 3.30 -13.13 0.50
N LEU A 450 3.31 -12.82 -0.80
CA LEU A 450 2.28 -13.21 -1.74
C LEU A 450 2.52 -14.63 -2.25
N PRO A 451 1.46 -15.36 -2.70
CA PRO A 451 1.58 -16.72 -3.20
C PRO A 451 2.55 -16.93 -4.37
N ASP A 452 2.79 -15.89 -5.16
CA ASP A 452 3.74 -15.91 -6.30
C ASP A 452 5.20 -15.60 -5.89
N GLY A 453 5.46 -15.36 -4.61
CA GLY A 453 6.77 -15.04 -4.07
C GLY A 453 7.13 -13.56 -4.03
N ARG A 454 6.27 -12.66 -4.56
CA ARG A 454 6.39 -11.22 -4.36
C ARG A 454 6.09 -10.83 -2.91
N LEU A 455 6.54 -9.64 -2.51
CA LEU A 455 6.23 -9.06 -1.20
C LEU A 455 5.20 -7.95 -1.35
N ALA A 456 4.18 -7.99 -0.50
CA ALA A 456 3.33 -6.83 -0.23
C ALA A 456 3.88 -6.10 0.99
N LEU A 457 4.15 -4.80 0.84
CA LEU A 457 4.61 -3.88 1.86
C LEU A 457 3.55 -2.79 2.09
N SER A 458 3.25 -2.45 3.33
CA SER A 458 2.46 -1.27 3.65
C SER A 458 3.18 -0.36 4.62
N CYS A 459 2.83 0.91 4.60
CA CYS A 459 3.23 1.90 5.59
C CYS A 459 2.18 3.01 5.65
N GLN A 460 2.13 3.73 6.75
CA GLN A 460 1.39 5.00 6.82
C GLN A 460 2.31 6.14 6.37
N ALA A 461 1.81 7.03 5.52
CA ALA A 461 2.58 8.15 5.00
C ALA A 461 1.78 9.46 4.98
N THR A 462 2.45 10.58 5.27
CA THR A 462 1.88 11.93 5.10
C THR A 462 2.03 12.44 3.68
N GLN A 463 2.77 11.70 2.83
CA GLN A 463 2.93 12.11 1.47
C GLN A 463 1.57 12.20 0.77
N TYR A 464 0.62 11.29 1.02
CA TYR A 464 -0.65 11.22 0.28
C TYR A 464 -1.89 11.73 1.03
N SER A 465 -1.72 12.19 2.26
CA SER A 465 -2.81 12.77 3.06
C SER A 465 -3.28 14.09 2.45
N GLY A 466 -4.60 14.25 2.32
CA GLY A 466 -5.22 15.48 1.85
C GLY A 466 -5.33 16.58 2.92
N ALA A 467 -4.78 16.35 4.11
CA ALA A 467 -4.63 17.37 5.14
C ALA A 467 -3.89 18.59 4.58
N THR A 468 -4.42 19.76 4.91
CA THR A 468 -3.89 21.07 4.50
C THR A 468 -2.38 21.15 4.72
N MET A 469 -1.73 21.71 3.70
CA MET A 469 -0.30 21.99 3.55
C MET A 469 0.53 22.00 4.84
N GLY A 470 1.58 21.17 4.88
CA GLY A 470 2.63 21.25 5.89
C GLY A 470 2.41 20.40 7.13
N ASP A 471 1.33 19.62 7.19
CA ASP A 471 1.09 18.76 8.33
C ASP A 471 1.93 17.48 8.27
N THR A 472 3.07 17.49 8.95
CA THR A 472 3.92 16.31 9.21
C THR A 472 3.35 15.44 10.34
N ASN A 473 2.17 15.78 10.88
CA ASN A 473 1.55 15.03 11.95
C ASN A 473 1.14 13.64 11.46
N VAL A 474 1.73 12.65 12.11
CA VAL A 474 1.40 11.23 11.97
C VAL A 474 -0.12 10.99 12.09
N ALA A 475 -0.83 11.82 12.85
CA ALA A 475 -2.28 11.76 13.01
C ALA A 475 -3.09 11.97 11.72
N ASN A 476 -2.48 12.46 10.63
CA ASN A 476 -3.12 12.64 9.33
C ASN A 476 -2.57 11.67 8.27
N SER A 477 -1.76 10.69 8.66
CA SER A 477 -1.15 9.75 7.72
C SER A 477 -2.15 8.75 7.14
N GLN A 478 -1.79 8.26 5.95
CA GLN A 478 -2.60 7.40 5.12
C GLN A 478 -1.84 6.12 4.78
N MET A 479 -2.49 4.96 4.90
CA MET A 479 -1.98 3.65 4.52
C MET A 479 -1.72 3.60 3.03
N ASN A 480 -0.47 3.31 2.67
CA ASN A 480 -0.04 2.99 1.33
C ASN A 480 0.29 1.51 1.25
N VAL A 481 0.03 0.89 0.10
CA VAL A 481 0.45 -0.49 -0.20
C VAL A 481 1.35 -0.48 -1.43
N TYR A 482 2.42 -1.25 -1.37
CA TYR A 482 3.44 -1.42 -2.39
C TYR A 482 3.62 -2.91 -2.64
N ILE A 483 3.72 -3.33 -3.89
CA ILE A 483 4.01 -4.71 -4.27
C ILE A 483 5.40 -4.73 -4.92
N SER A 484 6.25 -5.70 -4.58
CA SER A 484 7.52 -5.87 -5.27
C SER A 484 7.27 -6.26 -6.73
N LYS A 485 8.03 -5.72 -7.67
CA LYS A 485 7.86 -6.01 -9.10
C LYS A 485 8.13 -7.47 -9.43
N GLU A 486 9.07 -8.06 -8.71
CA GLU A 486 9.52 -9.45 -8.84
C GLU A 486 9.57 -10.13 -7.47
N PRO A 487 9.61 -11.47 -7.41
CA PRO A 487 9.87 -12.20 -6.18
C PRO A 487 11.18 -11.78 -5.51
N ILE A 488 11.13 -11.51 -4.21
CA ILE A 488 12.32 -11.18 -3.41
C ILE A 488 12.75 -12.41 -2.62
N THR A 489 14.04 -12.72 -2.70
CA THR A 489 14.71 -13.91 -2.15
C THR A 489 16.04 -13.50 -1.53
N LEU A 490 16.69 -14.37 -0.78
CA LEU A 490 18.06 -14.14 -0.31
C LEU A 490 19.08 -14.07 -1.46
N ALA A 491 18.79 -14.70 -2.59
CA ALA A 491 19.68 -14.70 -3.75
C ALA A 491 19.75 -13.32 -4.45
N ASN A 492 18.66 -12.54 -4.43
CA ASN A 492 18.56 -11.23 -5.08
C ASN A 492 18.40 -10.06 -4.10
N CYS A 493 18.47 -10.30 -2.77
CA CYS A 493 18.23 -9.26 -1.76
C CYS A 493 19.20 -8.07 -1.82
N LYS A 494 20.40 -8.26 -2.37
CA LYS A 494 21.42 -7.22 -2.53
C LYS A 494 21.05 -6.14 -3.55
N ASP A 495 20.17 -6.49 -4.49
CA ASP A 495 19.71 -5.59 -5.55
C ASP A 495 18.41 -4.85 -5.18
N VAL A 496 17.85 -5.15 -3.99
CA VAL A 496 16.61 -4.53 -3.52
C VAL A 496 16.87 -3.06 -3.19
N THR A 497 16.11 -2.18 -3.83
CA THR A 497 16.06 -0.74 -3.58
C THR A 497 14.61 -0.24 -3.56
N THR A 498 14.40 1.07 -3.42
CA THR A 498 13.09 1.73 -3.62
C THR A 498 12.47 1.46 -4.99
N GLU A 499 13.27 1.15 -6.02
CA GLU A 499 12.76 0.89 -7.38
C GLU A 499 12.24 -0.54 -7.57
N SER A 500 12.49 -1.43 -6.61
CA SER A 500 12.02 -2.83 -6.65
C SER A 500 10.53 -2.96 -6.38
N PHE A 501 9.88 -1.89 -5.92
CA PHE A 501 8.47 -1.86 -5.59
C PHE A 501 7.71 -0.95 -6.55
N ASP A 502 6.51 -1.38 -6.93
CA ASP A 502 5.61 -0.52 -7.69
C ASP A 502 5.09 0.62 -6.83
N LYS A 503 4.98 1.78 -7.47
CA LYS A 503 4.61 3.02 -6.81
C LYS A 503 3.11 2.99 -6.52
N VAL A 504 2.79 2.61 -5.29
CA VAL A 504 1.55 2.91 -4.55
C VAL A 504 0.27 2.39 -5.22
N LEU A 505 -0.24 1.27 -4.71
CA LEU A 505 -1.67 0.97 -4.76
C LEU A 505 -2.33 1.95 -3.78
N ILE A 506 -2.92 3.04 -4.28
CA ILE A 506 -3.36 4.14 -3.42
C ILE A 506 -4.50 3.69 -2.51
N ASN A 507 -4.19 3.73 -1.22
CA ASN A 507 -5.04 3.71 -0.05
C ASN A 507 -6.28 2.79 -0.08
N PRO A 508 -6.14 1.52 0.33
CA PRO A 508 -7.30 0.63 0.42
C PRO A 508 -8.39 1.21 1.33
N LEU A 509 -8.05 2.03 2.32
CA LEU A 509 -8.95 2.30 3.43
C LEU A 509 -9.42 3.77 3.58
N THR A 510 -8.86 4.75 2.87
CA THR A 510 -9.27 6.15 3.06
C THR A 510 -10.45 6.61 2.25
N MET A 511 -11.11 7.58 2.89
CA MET A 511 -12.39 8.18 2.61
C MET A 511 -12.18 9.69 2.58
N GLY A 512 -11.67 10.21 1.47
CA GLY A 512 -11.46 11.65 1.33
C GLY A 512 -10.19 12.20 1.97
N VAL A 513 -9.91 13.46 1.62
CA VAL A 513 -8.72 14.24 1.99
C VAL A 513 -8.55 14.47 3.50
N GLU A 514 -9.62 14.38 4.30
CA GLU A 514 -9.61 14.62 5.76
C GLU A 514 -9.56 13.33 6.60
N SER A 515 -9.42 12.16 5.97
CA SER A 515 -9.36 10.87 6.67
C SER A 515 -7.93 10.36 6.85
N ARG A 516 -7.68 9.74 8.01
CA ARG A 516 -6.42 9.03 8.31
C ARG A 516 -6.63 7.52 8.25
N SER A 517 -5.59 6.79 7.86
CA SER A 517 -5.50 5.34 7.98
C SER A 517 -4.13 4.96 8.53
N ILE A 518 -4.09 4.68 9.85
CA ILE A 518 -2.84 4.52 10.61
C ILE A 518 -2.73 3.12 11.23
N TRP A 519 -1.50 2.80 11.66
CA TRP A 519 -1.07 1.50 12.17
C TRP A 519 -1.47 0.33 11.26
N PRO A 520 -1.10 0.40 9.97
CA PRO A 520 -1.55 -0.56 8.99
C PRO A 520 -1.05 -1.97 9.30
N SER A 521 -1.82 -2.94 8.81
CA SER A 521 -1.47 -4.36 8.80
C SER A 521 -1.98 -5.01 7.54
N MET A 522 -1.36 -6.11 7.15
CA MET A 522 -1.78 -6.91 6.01
C MET A 522 -1.72 -8.38 6.33
N HIS A 523 -2.57 -9.18 5.68
CA HIS A 523 -2.51 -10.63 5.80
C HIS A 523 -3.04 -11.30 4.54
N VAL A 524 -2.39 -12.37 4.11
CA VAL A 524 -2.87 -13.20 2.98
C VAL A 524 -3.75 -14.32 3.52
N HIS A 525 -4.97 -14.41 3.01
CA HIS A 525 -5.96 -15.40 3.43
C HIS A 525 -6.88 -15.79 2.28
N ASN A 526 -6.95 -17.09 1.96
CA ASN A 526 -7.88 -17.67 0.97
C ASN A 526 -7.95 -16.90 -0.37
N GLY A 527 -6.79 -16.58 -0.94
CA GLY A 527 -6.72 -15.86 -2.22
C GLY A 527 -6.92 -14.35 -2.12
N TYR A 528 -7.02 -13.78 -0.92
CA TYR A 528 -7.15 -12.34 -0.70
C TYR A 528 -5.94 -11.76 0.02
N LEU A 529 -5.52 -10.57 -0.40
CA LEU A 529 -4.73 -9.65 0.41
C LEU A 529 -5.70 -8.82 1.25
N ILE A 530 -5.66 -9.02 2.57
CA ILE A 530 -6.51 -8.31 3.52
C ILE A 530 -5.70 -7.19 4.15
N CYS A 531 -6.13 -5.95 3.94
CA CYS A 531 -5.54 -4.75 4.53
C CYS A 531 -6.41 -4.25 5.67
N ALA A 532 -5.79 -3.88 6.79
CA ALA A 532 -6.49 -3.33 7.94
C ALA A 532 -5.73 -2.15 8.55
N ALA A 533 -6.46 -1.13 8.97
CA ALA A 533 -5.90 0.06 9.62
C ALA A 533 -6.93 0.74 10.52
N ASP A 534 -6.43 1.59 11.39
CA ASP A 534 -7.24 2.48 12.23
C ASP A 534 -7.67 3.70 11.41
N ILE A 535 -8.98 3.88 11.29
CA ILE A 535 -9.59 4.99 10.56
C ILE A 535 -10.18 6.00 11.53
N GLY A 536 -9.91 7.28 11.28
CA GLY A 536 -10.46 8.42 12.01
C GLY A 536 -10.35 9.73 11.21
N GLY A 537 -10.93 10.83 11.72
CA GLY A 537 -10.97 12.13 11.06
C GLY A 537 -12.39 12.72 10.98
N ASN A 538 -12.54 13.91 10.41
CA ASN A 538 -13.85 14.52 10.13
C ASN A 538 -14.51 13.83 8.93
N MET A 539 -14.98 12.61 9.13
CA MET A 539 -15.76 11.89 8.14
C MET A 539 -17.25 12.12 8.41
N SER A 540 -18.02 12.59 7.43
CA SER A 540 -19.49 12.52 7.53
C SER A 540 -19.93 11.05 7.51
N GLY A 541 -20.42 10.55 8.64
CA GLY A 541 -21.10 9.25 8.71
C GLY A 541 -20.22 8.01 8.97
N ALA A 542 -18.89 8.12 9.05
CA ALA A 542 -18.02 6.97 9.39
C ALA A 542 -17.65 6.94 10.89
N THR A 543 -17.67 5.75 11.48
CA THR A 543 -17.34 5.54 12.91
C THR A 543 -15.84 5.35 13.05
N THR A 544 -15.15 6.07 13.93
CA THR A 544 -13.72 5.81 14.23
C THR A 544 -13.52 4.37 14.71
N GLY A 545 -12.58 3.64 14.11
CA GLY A 545 -12.32 2.25 14.47
C GLY A 545 -11.39 1.54 13.49
N ILE A 546 -11.30 0.22 13.64
CA ILE A 546 -10.48 -0.66 12.79
C ILE A 546 -11.31 -1.07 11.58
N TYR A 547 -10.85 -0.69 10.39
CA TYR A 547 -11.47 -1.11 9.14
C TYR A 547 -10.59 -2.09 8.38
N ILE A 548 -11.25 -2.95 7.62
CA ILE A 548 -10.66 -3.93 6.73
C ILE A 548 -11.15 -3.70 5.31
N ARG A 549 -10.27 -3.93 4.34
CA ARG A 549 -10.62 -4.09 2.92
C ARG A 549 -9.78 -5.21 2.33
N ARG A 550 -10.37 -5.91 1.37
CA ARG A 550 -9.77 -7.10 0.77
C ARG A 550 -9.57 -6.85 -0.70
N ALA A 551 -8.60 -7.52 -1.29
CA ALA A 551 -8.39 -7.55 -2.71
C ALA A 551 -8.00 -8.95 -3.17
N ALA A 552 -8.53 -9.36 -4.31
CA ALA A 552 -8.23 -10.66 -4.88
C ALA A 552 -6.77 -10.70 -5.35
N ILE A 553 -5.99 -11.68 -4.89
CA ILE A 553 -4.57 -11.81 -5.26
C ILE A 553 -4.41 -12.13 -6.74
N ASP A 554 -5.37 -12.83 -7.35
CA ASP A 554 -5.33 -13.14 -8.79
C ASP A 554 -5.49 -11.88 -9.66
N SER A 555 -5.91 -10.75 -9.08
CA SER A 555 -5.93 -9.45 -9.78
C SER A 555 -4.57 -8.76 -9.80
N ILE A 556 -3.58 -9.23 -9.04
CA ILE A 556 -2.24 -8.63 -8.98
C ILE A 556 -1.47 -9.07 -10.22
N LYS A 557 -1.52 -8.29 -11.28
CA LYS A 557 -0.72 -8.55 -12.48
C LYS A 557 0.64 -7.88 -12.42
#